data_AF-A0A354U8T8-F1
#
_entry.id   AF-A0A354U8T8-F1
#
_cell.length_a   1.000
_cell.length_b   1.000
_cell.length_c   1.000
_cell.angle_alpha   90.00
_cell.angle_beta   90.00
_cell.angle_gamma   90.00
#
_symmetry.space_group_name_H-M   'P 1'
#
loop_
_entity.id
_entity.type
_entity.pdbx_description
1 polymer ?
#
loop_
_entity_poly.entity_id
_entity_poly.type
_entity_poly.pdbx_seq_one_letter_code
_entity_poly.pdbx_strand_id
1 'polypeptide(L)'
;MKNINPPKYHFTRPDPEAMPEARFLVCPKCGEMLIPADIETFATCPFCNTHLDYSAELEDFILAPIVARWENAANAFKMAQRGGN
;
A
#
# COMPACT_ATOMS: atom_id res chain seq x y z
N MET A 1 8.49 10.50 -23.29
CA MET A 1 8.96 9.15 -22.91
C MET A 1 9.04 9.11 -21.40
N LYS A 2 8.14 8.38 -20.72
CA LYS A 2 8.19 8.25 -19.26
C LYS A 2 9.30 7.26 -18.95
N ASN A 3 10.42 7.72 -18.41
CA ASN A 3 11.47 6.86 -17.87
C ASN A 3 10.89 6.17 -16.64
N ILE A 4 10.20 5.05 -16.85
CA ILE A 4 9.78 4.18 -15.77
C ILE A 4 11.04 3.43 -15.39
N ASN A 5 11.77 3.98 -14.40
CA ASN A 5 12.77 3.20 -13.68
C ASN A 5 12.15 1.84 -13.35
N PRO A 6 12.87 0.72 -13.54
CA PRO A 6 12.34 -0.58 -13.16
C PRO A 6 11.87 -0.50 -11.71
N PRO A 7 10.66 -0.99 -11.38
CA PRO A 7 10.13 -0.88 -10.03
C PRO A 7 11.13 -1.51 -9.08
N LYS A 8 11.67 -0.71 -8.16
CA LYS A 8 12.71 -1.15 -7.21
C LYS A 8 12.16 -2.23 -6.27
N TYR A 9 10.84 -2.27 -6.14
CA TYR A 9 10.12 -3.21 -5.31
C TYR A 9 9.03 -3.97 -6.07
N HIS A 10 8.86 -5.23 -5.71
CA HIS A 10 7.82 -6.08 -6.28
C HIS A 10 6.59 -6.07 -5.36
N PHE A 11 5.44 -5.68 -5.89
CA PHE A 11 4.18 -5.66 -5.17
C PHE A 11 3.33 -6.84 -5.61
N THR A 12 2.89 -7.65 -4.66
CA THR A 12 2.00 -8.78 -4.92
C THR A 12 0.64 -8.58 -4.25
N ARG A 13 -0.39 -9.15 -4.86
CA ARG A 13 -1.72 -9.28 -4.28
C ARG A 13 -1.94 -10.77 -4.05
N PRO A 14 -1.88 -11.25 -2.80
CA PRO A 14 -2.32 -12.60 -2.51
C PRO A 14 -3.81 -12.70 -2.78
N ASP A 15 -4.25 -13.95 -2.90
CA ASP A 15 -5.52 -14.36 -3.45
C ASP A 15 -6.70 -13.39 -3.15
N PRO A 16 -7.39 -12.87 -4.18
CA PRO A 16 -8.48 -11.91 -4.02
C PRO A 16 -9.66 -12.49 -3.22
N GLU A 17 -9.77 -13.81 -3.10
CA GLU A 17 -10.77 -14.47 -2.26
C GLU A 17 -10.47 -14.34 -0.76
N ALA A 18 -9.20 -14.25 -0.38
CA ALA A 18 -8.78 -14.16 1.01
C ALA A 18 -8.66 -12.70 1.49
N MET A 19 -8.06 -11.81 0.69
CA MET A 19 -7.88 -10.40 1.03
C MET A 19 -7.88 -9.49 -0.21
N PRO A 20 -9.05 -9.08 -0.71
CA PRO A 20 -9.18 -8.34 -1.98
C PRO A 20 -8.51 -6.96 -1.99
N GLU A 21 -8.28 -6.35 -0.82
CA GLU A 21 -7.72 -5.00 -0.67
C GLU A 21 -6.26 -4.99 -0.23
N ALA A 22 -5.71 -6.14 0.17
CA ALA A 22 -4.36 -6.20 0.72
C ALA A 22 -3.32 -6.27 -0.41
N ARG A 23 -2.55 -5.20 -0.58
CA ARG A 23 -1.31 -5.22 -1.36
C ARG A 23 -0.16 -5.54 -0.40
N PHE A 24 0.77 -6.38 -0.84
CA PHE A 24 1.96 -6.75 -0.07
C PHE A 24 3.21 -6.35 -0.84
N LEU A 25 4.20 -5.83 -0.13
CA LEU A 25 5.52 -5.56 -0.65
C LEU A 25 6.39 -6.80 -0.45
N VAL A 26 6.99 -7.32 -1.52
CA VAL A 26 7.96 -8.42 -1.40
C VAL A 26 9.32 -7.82 -1.11
N CYS A 27 9.92 -8.23 0.01
CA CYS A 27 11.26 -7.79 0.38
C CYS A 27 12.28 -8.23 -0.68
N PRO A 28 13.12 -7.32 -1.21
CA PRO A 28 14.08 -7.67 -2.26
C PRO A 28 15.22 -8.59 -1.79
N LYS A 29 15.42 -8.76 -0.47
CA LYS A 29 16.50 -9.59 0.07
C LYS A 29 16.03 -10.99 0.50
N CYS A 30 14.97 -11.07 1.31
CA CYS A 30 14.49 -12.34 1.85
C CYS A 30 13.27 -12.90 1.10
N GLY A 31 12.63 -12.12 0.23
CA GLY A 31 11.42 -12.54 -0.48
C GLY A 31 10.15 -12.56 0.38
N GLU A 32 10.22 -12.07 1.62
CA GLU A 32 9.07 -12.09 2.53
C GLU A 32 8.04 -11.00 2.18
N MET A 33 6.77 -11.30 2.41
CA MET A 33 5.65 -10.38 2.17
C MET A 33 5.46 -9.44 3.36
N LEU A 34 5.52 -8.14 3.09
CA LEU A 34 5.37 -7.07 4.07
C LEU A 34 4.08 -6.31 3.82
N ILE A 35 3.34 -6.03 4.89
CA ILE A 35 2.17 -5.15 4.83
C ILE A 35 2.57 -3.69 5.02
N PRO A 36 1.77 -2.71 4.56
CA PRO A 36 2.03 -1.29 4.76
C PRO A 36 2.43 -0.93 6.21
N ALA A 37 1.74 -1.53 7.19
CA ALA A 37 2.00 -1.29 8.61
C ALA A 37 3.40 -1.71 9.07
N ASP A 38 4.01 -2.73 8.45
CA ASP A 38 5.38 -3.17 8.80
C ASP A 38 6.43 -2.13 8.39
N ILE A 39 6.13 -1.33 7.36
CA ILE A 39 7.07 -0.45 6.68
C ILE A 39 6.89 1.01 7.08
N GLU A 40 5.68 1.38 7.54
CA GLU A 40 5.31 2.74 7.94
C GLU A 40 6.24 3.32 9.01
N THR A 41 6.71 2.51 9.96
CA THR A 41 7.47 3.00 11.11
C THR A 41 8.99 2.93 10.92
N PHE A 42 9.51 1.88 10.26
CA PHE A 42 10.96 1.61 10.31
C PHE A 42 11.65 1.53 8.95
N ALA A 43 10.93 1.63 7.83
CA ALA A 43 11.49 1.47 6.48
C ALA A 43 12.48 0.27 6.39
N THR A 44 12.24 -0.78 7.16
CA THR A 44 13.11 -1.94 7.28
C THR A 44 12.26 -3.19 7.31
N CYS A 45 12.73 -4.25 6.64
CA CYS A 45 12.08 -5.53 6.72
C CYS A 45 12.24 -6.12 8.14
N PRO A 46 11.16 -6.43 8.87
CA PRO A 46 11.23 -6.98 10.23
C PRO A 46 11.87 -8.38 10.29
N PHE A 47 11.94 -9.09 9.16
CA PHE A 47 12.47 -10.46 9.10
C PHE A 47 13.97 -10.52 8.83
N CYS A 48 14.47 -9.74 7.87
CA CYS A 48 15.88 -9.78 7.45
C CYS A 48 16.65 -8.50 7.77
N ASN A 49 15.99 -7.56 8.45
CA ASN A 49 16.52 -6.26 8.85
C ASN A 49 17.06 -5.42 7.68
N THR A 50 16.59 -5.69 6.45
CA THR A 50 17.03 -4.98 5.26
C THR A 50 16.39 -3.62 5.20
N HIS A 51 17.21 -2.59 5.05
CA HIS A 51 16.74 -1.23 4.84
C HIS A 51 16.07 -1.11 3.47
N LEU A 52 14.82 -0.67 3.48
CA LEU A 52 14.05 -0.33 2.30
C LEU A 52 14.22 1.17 2.10
N ASP A 53 14.86 1.55 1.00
CA ASP A 53 14.89 2.93 0.57
C ASP A 53 13.48 3.46 0.39
N TYR A 54 13.22 4.61 1.02
CA TYR A 54 12.01 5.37 0.82
C TYR A 54 11.96 5.87 -0.62
N SER A 55 10.88 5.52 -1.32
CA SER A 55 10.67 5.89 -2.72
C SER A 55 9.21 6.27 -2.90
N ALA A 56 8.91 7.07 -3.93
CA ALA A 56 7.53 7.50 -4.20
C ALA A 56 6.56 6.30 -4.37
N GLU A 57 7.04 5.18 -4.90
CA GLU A 57 6.24 3.94 -5.01
C GLU A 57 5.96 3.31 -3.64
N LEU A 58 6.94 3.33 -2.74
CA LEU A 58 6.78 2.81 -1.37
C LEU A 58 5.85 3.71 -0.54
N GLU A 59 5.97 5.02 -0.72
CA GLU A 59 5.08 6.01 -0.10
C GLU A 59 3.64 5.84 -0.60
N ASP A 60 3.42 5.72 -1.92
CA ASP A 60 2.09 5.46 -2.49
C ASP A 60 1.48 4.15 -1.95
N PHE A 61 2.29 3.11 -1.81
CA PHE A 61 1.86 1.85 -1.21
C PHE A 61 1.39 1.99 0.25
N ILE A 62 2.10 2.79 1.06
CA ILE A 62 1.73 3.06 2.46
C ILE A 62 0.47 3.92 2.53
N LEU A 63 0.37 4.93 1.66
CA LEU A 63 -0.74 5.89 1.66
C LEU A 63 -2.02 5.34 1.02
N ALA A 64 -1.93 4.42 0.06
CA ALA A 64 -3.08 3.86 -0.67
C ALA A 64 -4.26 3.43 0.23
N PRO A 65 -4.08 2.62 1.29
CA PRO A 65 -5.19 2.23 2.17
C PRO A 65 -5.77 3.41 2.97
N ILE A 66 -4.95 4.41 3.31
CA ILE A 66 -5.39 5.61 4.04
C ILE A 66 -6.25 6.49 3.12
N VAL A 67 -5.77 6.71 1.89
CA VAL A 67 -6.49 7.48 0.87
C VAL A 67 -7.82 6.81 0.54
N ALA A 68 -7.83 5.49 0.30
CA ALA A 68 -9.06 4.75 0.02
C ALA A 68 -10.09 4.89 1.15
N ARG A 69 -9.65 4.85 2.42
CA ARG A 69 -10.52 5.10 3.58
C ARG A 69 -11.12 6.51 3.57
N TRP A 70 -10.31 7.52 3.26
CA TRP A 70 -10.79 8.91 3.18
C TRP A 70 -11.76 9.12 2.02
N GLU A 71 -11.49 8.54 0.85
CA GLU A 71 -12.39 8.57 -0.31
C GLU A 71 -13.74 7.92 0.01
N ASN A 72 -13.72 6.74 0.63
CA ASN A 72 -14.92 6.04 1.05
C ASN A 72 -15.74 6.85 2.08
N ALA A 73 -15.07 7.45 3.06
CA ALA A 73 -15.73 8.33 4.02
C ALA A 73 -16.36 9.55 3.33
N ALA A 74 -15.61 10.24 2.46
CA ALA A 74 -16.10 11.39 1.71
C ALA A 74 -17.31 11.04 0.83
N ASN A 75 -17.29 9.87 0.19
CA ASN A 75 -18.42 9.37 -0.60
C ASN A 75 -19.65 9.07 0.28
N ALA A 76 -19.45 8.46 1.46
CA ALA A 76 -20.54 8.22 2.41
C ALA A 76 -21.18 9.53 2.89
N PHE A 77 -20.38 10.56 3.20
CA PHE A 77 -20.88 11.89 3.55
C PHE A 77 -21.68 12.53 2.41
N LYS A 78 -21.22 12.42 1.16
CA LYS A 78 -21.94 12.92 -0.02
C LYS A 78 -23.28 12.20 -0.25
N MET A 79 -23.35 10.90 0.00
CA MET A 79 -24.60 10.14 -0.12
C MET A 79 -25.60 10.51 0.98
N ALA A 80 -25.15 10.72 2.22
CA ALA A 80 -26.00 11.14 3.33
C ALA A 80 -26.66 12.50 3.09
N GLN A 81 -25.98 13.44 2.42
CA GLN A 81 -26.57 14.75 2.08
C GLN A 81 -27.58 14.71 0.93
N ARG A 82 -27.61 13.65 0.11
CA ARG A 82 -28.54 13.51 -1.03
C ARG A 82 -29.87 12.83 -0.69
N GLY A 83 -30.00 12.22 0.48
CA GLY A 83 -31.20 11.49 0.91
C GLY A 83 -32.22 12.30 1.72
N GLY A 84 -31.95 13.59 1.95
CA GLY A 84 -32.87 14.50 2.65
C GLY A 84 -33.53 15.48 1.69
N ASN A 85 -34.59 15.06 1.00
CA ASN A 85 -35.56 15.97 0.38
C ASN A 85 -36.96 15.34 0.41
#